data_AF-A0ABD5SNZ6-F1
#
_entry.id   AF-A0ABD5SNZ6-F1
#
_cell.length_a   1.000
_cell.length_b   1.000
_cell.length_c   1.000
_cell.angle_alpha   90.00
_cell.angle_beta   90.00
_cell.angle_gamma   90.00
#
_symmetry.space_group_name_H-M   'P 1'
#
loop_
_entity.id
_entity.type
_entity.pdbx_description
1 polymer ?
#
loop_
_entity_poly.entity_id
_entity_poly.type
_entity_poly.pdbx_seq_one_letter_code
_entity_poly.pdbx_strand_id
1 'polypeptide(L)'
;MDPLEGELSSASIEYEPVSVKDVLVEMKDTAELLIDLSYSAVLHQSEPLATEVLRLEERMDVLELRARMSLLMAARKPADAEQLAPVLGIVGAADGI
;
A
#
# COMPACT_ATOMS: atom_id res chain seq x y z
N MET A 1 -1.50 23.81 10.30
CA MET A 1 -2.40 23.02 9.42
C MET A 1 -1.55 22.63 8.25
N ASP A 2 -1.24 21.36 8.17
CA ASP A 2 -0.51 20.79 7.04
C ASP A 2 -1.46 20.80 5.82
N PRO A 3 -1.09 21.38 4.67
CA PRO A 3 -1.93 21.39 3.48
C PRO A 3 -1.87 20.08 2.67
N LEU A 4 -1.16 19.05 3.16
CA LEU A 4 -0.86 17.81 2.43
C LEU A 4 -1.62 16.58 2.95
N GLU A 5 -2.69 16.74 3.73
CA GLU A 5 -3.72 15.69 3.80
C GLU A 5 -4.54 15.78 2.51
N GLY A 6 -3.91 15.35 1.42
CA GLY A 6 -4.53 15.18 0.12
C GLY A 6 -5.77 14.32 0.31
N GLU A 7 -6.90 14.86 -0.13
CA GLU A 7 -8.18 14.18 -0.21
C GLU A 7 -7.95 12.79 -0.81
N LEU A 8 -7.98 11.75 0.03
CA LEU A 8 -8.24 10.39 -0.42
C LEU A 8 -9.39 10.52 -1.41
N SER A 9 -9.11 10.28 -2.68
CA SER A 9 -10.12 10.32 -3.74
C SER A 9 -11.32 9.57 -3.17
N SER A 10 -12.43 10.29 -3.00
CA SER A 10 -13.64 9.86 -2.28
C SER A 10 -14.34 8.65 -2.92
N ALA A 11 -13.68 7.95 -3.83
CA ALA A 11 -14.04 6.62 -4.28
C ALA A 11 -13.81 5.62 -3.13
N SER A 12 -14.91 5.16 -2.54
CA SER A 12 -14.89 3.98 -1.67
C SER A 12 -14.24 2.82 -2.42
N ILE A 13 -13.07 2.37 -1.97
CA ILE A 13 -12.41 1.21 -2.56
C ILE A 13 -13.24 -0.02 -2.19
N GLU A 14 -13.90 -0.62 -3.19
CA GLU A 14 -14.69 -1.82 -3.01
C GLU A 14 -13.79 -3.05 -2.87
N TYR A 15 -14.33 -4.07 -2.20
CA TYR A 15 -13.66 -5.35 -2.11
C TYR A 15 -13.59 -6.03 -3.48
N GLU A 16 -12.38 -6.47 -3.84
CA GLU A 16 -12.13 -7.35 -4.98
C GLU A 16 -11.42 -8.61 -4.47
N PRO A 17 -11.86 -9.82 -4.86
CA PRO A 17 -11.22 -11.05 -4.43
C PRO A 17 -9.85 -11.18 -5.08
N VAL A 18 -8.80 -10.88 -4.31
CA VAL A 18 -7.40 -10.96 -4.73
C VAL A 18 -6.60 -11.88 -3.82
N SER A 19 -5.56 -12.48 -4.39
CA SER A 19 -4.60 -13.27 -3.63
C SER A 19 -3.74 -12.35 -2.77
N VAL A 20 -3.78 -12.52 -1.45
CA VAL A 20 -2.96 -11.72 -0.51
C VAL A 20 -1.47 -11.82 -0.85
N LYS A 21 -1.01 -13.00 -1.32
CA LYS A 21 0.37 -13.18 -1.76
C LYS A 21 0.71 -12.25 -2.93
N ASP A 22 -0.16 -12.17 -3.93
CA ASP A 22 0.11 -11.39 -5.14
C ASP A 22 0.05 -9.89 -4.83
N VAL A 23 -0.88 -9.47 -3.96
CA VAL A 23 -0.91 -8.08 -3.45
C VAL A 23 0.37 -7.74 -2.69
N LEU A 24 0.86 -8.63 -1.82
CA LEU A 24 2.12 -8.41 -1.09
C LEU A 24 3.33 -8.30 -2.02
N VAL A 25 3.37 -9.07 -3.10
CA VAL A 25 4.41 -8.95 -4.13
C VAL A 25 4.34 -7.57 -4.78
N GLU A 26 3.14 -7.13 -5.16
CA GLU A 26 2.94 -5.81 -5.78
C GLU A 26 3.25 -4.65 -4.83
N MET A 27 2.90 -4.76 -3.55
CA MET A 27 3.30 -3.80 -2.52
C MET A 27 4.82 -3.73 -2.40
N LYS A 28 5.51 -4.88 -2.34
CA LYS A 28 6.98 -4.91 -2.26
C LYS A 28 7.63 -4.25 -3.48
N ASP A 29 7.17 -4.57 -4.69
CA ASP A 29 7.68 -3.97 -5.93
C ASP A 29 7.39 -2.46 -5.99
N THR A 30 6.25 -2.01 -5.46
CA THR A 30 5.87 -0.59 -5.37
C THR A 30 6.76 0.16 -4.36
N ALA A 31 7.05 -0.42 -3.19
CA ALA A 31 7.94 0.17 -2.20
C ALA A 31 9.38 0.32 -2.72
N GLU A 32 9.90 -0.69 -3.42
CA GLU A 32 11.22 -0.62 -4.06
C GLU A 32 11.28 0.54 -5.07
N LEU A 33 10.23 0.68 -5.90
CA LEU A 33 10.15 1.75 -6.88
C LEU A 33 9.99 3.14 -6.23
N LEU A 34 9.20 3.25 -5.16
CA LEU A 34 9.03 4.48 -4.39
C LEU A 34 10.37 5.00 -3.86
N ILE A 35 11.19 4.13 -3.28
CA ILE A 35 12.50 4.49 -2.75
C ILE A 35 13.42 4.95 -3.88
N ASP A 36 13.51 4.18 -4.97
CA ASP A 36 14.39 4.47 -6.10
C ASP A 36 14.04 5.80 -6.77
N LEU A 37 12.75 6.06 -6.98
CA LEU A 37 12.27 7.31 -7.59
C LEU A 37 12.39 8.50 -6.64
N SER A 38 12.10 8.32 -5.35
CA SER A 38 12.25 9.39 -4.36
C SER A 38 13.70 9.87 -4.29
N TYR A 39 14.64 8.93 -4.25
CA TYR A 39 16.06 9.27 -4.27
C TYR A 39 16.46 9.98 -5.57
N SER A 40 15.98 9.46 -6.72
CA SER A 40 16.25 10.05 -8.04
C SER A 40 15.66 11.46 -8.20
N ALA A 41 14.46 11.70 -7.66
CA ALA A 41 13.78 12.98 -7.70
C ALA A 41 14.58 14.05 -6.96
N VAL A 42 15.10 13.73 -5.77
CA VAL A 42 15.95 14.64 -4.99
C VAL A 42 17.30 14.86 -5.69
N LEU A 43 17.96 13.78 -6.11
CA LEU A 43 19.29 13.85 -6.75
C LEU A 43 19.27 14.71 -8.02
N HIS A 44 18.20 14.63 -8.80
CA HIS A 44 18.05 15.34 -10.07
C HIS A 44 17.17 16.58 -10.00
N GLN A 45 16.68 16.95 -8.82
CA GLN A 45 15.73 18.06 -8.61
C GLN A 45 14.55 17.98 -9.60
N SER A 46 14.02 16.76 -9.79
CA SER A 46 13.03 16.47 -10.82
C SER A 46 11.62 16.44 -10.24
N GLU A 47 10.87 17.52 -10.44
CA GLU A 47 9.45 17.60 -10.09
C GLU A 47 8.60 16.49 -10.74
N PRO A 48 8.80 16.10 -12.03
CA PRO A 48 8.07 14.98 -12.61
C PRO A 48 8.28 13.64 -11.88
N LEU A 49 9.50 13.36 -11.40
CA LEU A 49 9.76 12.15 -10.62
C LEU A 49 9.08 12.23 -9.24
N ALA A 50 9.08 13.40 -8.60
CA ALA A 50 8.38 13.61 -7.35
C ALA A 50 6.85 13.42 -7.50
N THR A 51 6.26 13.88 -8.61
CA THR A 51 4.83 13.62 -8.91
C THR A 51 4.54 12.13 -9.06
N GLU A 52 5.44 11.38 -9.71
CA GLU A 52 5.27 9.93 -9.86
C GLU A 52 5.37 9.18 -8.53
N VAL A 53 6.22 9.64 -7.61
CA VAL A 53 6.29 9.11 -6.23
C VAL A 53 4.93 9.22 -5.54
N LEU A 54 4.31 10.41 -5.56
CA LEU A 54 2.98 10.61 -4.95
C LEU A 54 1.92 9.70 -5.57
N ARG A 55 1.98 9.47 -6.89
CA ARG A 55 1.06 8.56 -7.59
C ARG A 55 1.25 7.09 -7.17
N LEU A 56 2.48 6.70 -6.87
CA LEU A 56 2.79 5.34 -6.40
C LEU A 56 2.40 5.15 -4.94
N GLU A 57 2.50 6.19 -4.11
CA GLU A 57 2.01 6.22 -2.73
C GLU A 57 0.49 5.99 -2.70
N GLU A 58 -0.28 6.75 -3.50
CA GLU A 58 -1.73 6.52 -3.65
C GLU A 58 -2.07 5.09 -4.10
N ARG A 59 -1.21 4.46 -4.92
CA ARG A 59 -1.39 3.06 -5.32
C ARG A 59 -1.09 2.10 -4.15
N MET A 60 -0.07 2.39 -3.34
CA MET A 60 0.26 1.61 -2.15
C MET A 60 -0.93 1.57 -1.19
N ASP A 61 -1.55 2.72 -0.91
CA ASP A 61 -2.75 2.83 -0.06
C ASP A 61 -3.87 1.88 -0.53
N VAL A 62 -4.12 1.85 -1.85
CA VAL A 62 -5.14 0.99 -2.46
C VAL A 62 -4.80 -0.49 -2.28
N LEU A 63 -3.53 -0.87 -2.48
CA LEU A 63 -3.06 -2.24 -2.30
C LEU A 63 -3.16 -2.67 -0.84
N GLU A 64 -2.77 -1.80 0.09
CA GLU A 64 -2.85 -2.04 1.53
C GLU A 64 -4.29 -2.34 1.95
N LEU A 65 -5.24 -1.50 1.53
CA LEU A 65 -6.64 -1.68 1.87
C LEU A 65 -7.23 -2.95 1.26
N ARG A 66 -6.87 -3.30 0.01
CA ARG A 66 -7.27 -4.56 -0.63
C ARG A 66 -6.71 -5.78 0.10
N ALA A 67 -5.45 -5.74 0.53
CA ALA A 67 -4.84 -6.80 1.32
C ALA A 67 -5.55 -6.98 2.67
N ARG A 68 -5.83 -5.87 3.38
CA ARG A 68 -6.60 -5.88 4.64
C ARG A 68 -7.98 -6.51 4.45
N MET A 69 -8.73 -6.08 3.43
CA MET A 69 -10.05 -6.66 3.15
C MET A 69 -9.98 -8.16 2.82
N SER A 70 -9.01 -8.58 2.02
CA SER A 70 -8.81 -10.00 1.66
C SER A 70 -8.48 -10.86 2.87
N LEU A 71 -7.64 -10.36 3.78
CA LEU A 71 -7.31 -11.01 5.06
C LEU A 71 -8.54 -11.13 5.97
N LEU A 72 -9.34 -10.06 6.08
CA LEU A 72 -10.58 -10.06 6.86
C LEU A 72 -11.59 -11.09 6.31
N MET A 73 -11.72 -11.19 4.99
CA MET A 73 -12.61 -12.17 4.36
C MET A 73 -12.12 -13.62 4.52
N ALA A 74 -10.82 -13.84 4.70
CA ALA A 74 -10.23 -15.16 4.89
C ALA A 74 -10.36 -15.69 6.33
N ALA A 75 -10.43 -14.82 7.34
CA ALA A 75 -10.47 -15.18 8.75
C ALA A 75 -11.89 -15.62 9.19
N ARG A 76 -12.18 -16.93 9.18
CA ARG A 76 -13.53 -17.47 9.49
C ARG A 76 -13.70 -17.96 10.92
N LYS A 77 -12.61 -18.15 11.65
CA LYS A 77 -12.57 -18.58 13.07
C LYS A 77 -11.38 -17.94 13.79
N PRO A 78 -11.37 -17.90 15.14
CA PRO A 78 -10.26 -17.29 15.90
C PRO A 78 -8.87 -17.80 15.50
N ALA A 79 -8.73 -19.11 15.28
CA ALA A 79 -7.47 -19.73 14.85
C ALA A 79 -6.98 -19.26 13.46
N ASP A 80 -7.88 -18.82 12.57
CA ASP A 80 -7.47 -18.25 11.27
C ASP A 80 -6.90 -16.83 11.49
N ALA A 81 -7.54 -16.03 12.37
CA ALA A 81 -7.06 -14.70 12.71
C ALA A 81 -5.67 -14.74 13.36
N GLU A 82 -5.42 -15.70 14.26
CA GLU A 82 -4.10 -15.92 14.86
C GLU A 82 -3.02 -16.22 13.82
N GLN A 83 -3.34 -17.02 12.80
CA GLN A 83 -2.41 -17.35 11.70
C GLN A 83 -2.19 -16.20 10.73
N LEU A 84 -3.20 -15.37 10.51
CA LEU A 84 -3.16 -14.24 9.57
C LEU A 84 -2.65 -12.94 10.20
N ALA A 85 -2.63 -12.83 11.54
CA ALA A 85 -2.14 -11.64 12.23
C ALA A 85 -0.72 -11.21 11.84
N PRO A 86 0.27 -12.12 11.67
CA PRO A 86 1.59 -11.73 11.18
C PRO A 86 1.56 -11.13 9.77
N VAL A 87 0.71 -11.67 8.89
CA VAL A 87 0.56 -11.18 7.51
C VAL A 87 -0.05 -9.78 7.51
N LEU A 88 -1.07 -9.54 8.35
CA LEU A 88 -1.64 -8.21 8.54
C LEU A 88 -0.59 -7.20 9.05
N GLY A 89 0.31 -7.64 9.95
CA GLY A 89 1.43 -6.82 10.41
C GLY A 89 2.41 -6.45 9.30
N ILE A 90 2.70 -7.38 8.38
CA ILE A 90 3.55 -7.10 7.20
C ILE A 90 2.87 -6.10 6.26
N VAL A 91 1.56 -6.25 6.02
CA VAL A 91 0.79 -5.31 5.20
C VAL A 91 0.91 -3.88 5.75
N GLY A 92 0.67 -3.70 7.06
CA GLY A 92 0.78 -2.37 7.68
C GLY A 92 2.21 -1.83 7.75
N ALA A 93 3.23 -2.69 7.74
CA ALA A 93 4.62 -2.26 7.72
C ALA A 93 5.08 -1.82 6.32
N ALA A 94 4.50 -2.38 5.26
CA ALA A 94 4.88 -2.08 3.87
C ALA A 94 4.42 -0.69 3.40
N ASP A 95 3.36 -0.17 4.02
CA ASP A 95 2.82 1.18 3.75
C ASP A 95 3.69 2.30 4.35
N GLY A 96 4.27 2.07 5.54
CA GLY A 96 5.07 3.08 6.26
C GLY A 96 6.54 3.20 5.83
N ILE A 97 6.90 2.71 4.64
CA ILE A 97 8.28 2.74 4.09
C ILE A 97 8.45 3.96 3.19
#